data_AF-A0A4Q2S289-F1
#
_entry.id   AF-A0A4Q2S289-F1
#
_cell.length_a   1.000
_cell.length_b   1.000
_cell.length_c   1.000
_cell.angle_alpha   90.00
_cell.angle_beta   90.00
_cell.angle_gamma   90.00
#
_symmetry.space_group_name_H-M   'P 1'
#
loop_
_entity.id
_entity.type
_entity.pdbx_description
1 polymer ?
#
loop_
_entity_poly.entity_id
_entity_poly.type
_entity_poly.pdbx_seq_one_letter_code
_entity_poly.pdbx_strand_id
1 'polypeptide(L)'
;MTSEGQKPVTILFDSIVETDYGQFDLVWGDGEGFDGDWDRVFDGHVNGLAGSASGDGLYVNLGRRSGGSQVRMVLVDAQPTVGDDWEDIVEVSIVVPDGPVQWAAWAWDDSGDLALPAGTYRVRVNARGRDAGAEDEFAEEVVDFYLLEIWAAPADPDAIVRTTSKNAEYWHRENGGRR
;
A
#
# COMPACT_ATOMS: atom_id res chain seq x y z
N MET A 1 25.10 19.79 -17.93
CA MET A 1 24.14 19.48 -16.85
C MET A 1 22.94 18.87 -17.55
N THR A 2 22.97 17.55 -17.72
CA THR A 2 21.90 16.79 -18.37
C THR A 2 20.69 16.87 -17.44
N SER A 3 19.59 17.45 -17.92
CA SER A 3 18.30 17.28 -17.26
C SER A 3 18.02 15.79 -17.23
N GLU A 4 17.94 15.19 -16.05
CA GLU A 4 17.35 13.87 -15.89
C GLU A 4 15.92 14.00 -16.43
N GLY A 5 15.68 13.46 -17.63
CA GLY A 5 14.35 13.42 -18.19
C GLY A 5 13.48 12.65 -17.21
N GLN A 6 12.47 13.31 -16.65
CA GLN A 6 11.48 12.68 -15.79
C GLN A 6 10.96 11.45 -16.53
N LYS A 7 11.26 10.25 -15.99
CA LYS A 7 10.73 9.00 -16.56
C LYS A 7 9.21 9.09 -16.61
N PRO A 8 8.56 8.51 -17.63
CA PRO A 8 7.11 8.53 -17.71
C PRO A 8 6.51 7.88 -16.46
N VAL A 9 5.51 8.55 -15.89
CA VAL A 9 4.77 8.11 -14.71
C VAL A 9 3.31 7.98 -15.13
N THR A 10 2.75 6.78 -15.01
CA THR A 10 1.31 6.56 -15.18
C THR A 10 0.65 6.66 -13.81
N ILE A 11 -0.27 7.61 -13.65
CA ILE A 11 -1.08 7.72 -12.43
C ILE A 11 -2.21 6.70 -12.55
N LEU A 12 -2.23 5.72 -11.63
CA LEU A 12 -3.30 4.73 -11.55
C LEU A 12 -4.45 5.23 -10.69
N PHE A 13 -4.12 5.99 -9.65
CA PHE A 13 -5.06 6.51 -8.66
C PHE A 13 -4.45 7.70 -7.93
N ASP A 14 -5.26 8.71 -7.61
CA ASP A 14 -4.86 9.87 -6.81
C ASP A 14 -6.11 10.50 -6.19
N SER A 15 -6.46 10.07 -4.97
CA SER A 15 -7.66 10.55 -4.27
C SER A 15 -7.54 10.36 -2.77
N ILE A 16 -8.44 10.99 -2.04
CA ILE A 16 -8.74 10.64 -0.65
C ILE A 16 -9.53 9.33 -0.68
N VAL A 17 -9.12 8.39 0.15
CA VAL A 17 -9.82 7.13 0.43
C VAL A 17 -10.45 7.26 1.81
N GLU A 18 -11.77 7.19 1.85
CA GLU A 18 -12.51 7.04 3.11
C GLU A 18 -12.56 5.57 3.46
N THR A 19 -12.12 5.21 4.66
CA THR A 19 -12.15 3.81 5.10
C THR A 19 -12.53 3.68 6.56
N ASP A 20 -12.71 2.43 6.99
CA ASP A 20 -12.77 1.99 8.38
C ASP A 20 -11.67 0.94 8.62
N TYR A 21 -11.28 0.75 9.88
CA TYR A 21 -10.22 -0.20 10.30
C TYR A 21 -8.85 -0.02 9.61
N GLY A 22 -8.60 1.12 8.96
CA GLY A 22 -7.38 1.40 8.20
C GLY A 22 -7.18 0.44 7.03
N GLN A 23 -8.25 -0.15 6.52
CA GLN A 23 -8.18 -1.14 5.44
C GLN A 23 -8.16 -0.45 4.08
N PHE A 24 -7.18 -0.81 3.25
CA PHE A 24 -7.14 -0.45 1.84
C PHE A 24 -6.59 -1.61 1.04
N ASP A 25 -7.40 -2.18 0.16
CA ASP A 25 -7.06 -3.36 -0.62
C ASP A 25 -6.87 -3.01 -2.09
N LEU A 26 -5.93 -3.69 -2.74
CA LEU A 26 -5.95 -3.94 -4.18
C LEU A 26 -6.38 -5.38 -4.38
N VAL A 27 -7.34 -5.59 -5.27
CA VAL A 27 -8.01 -6.88 -5.46
C VAL A 27 -7.99 -7.22 -6.94
N TRP A 28 -7.74 -8.49 -7.28
CA TRP A 28 -7.81 -8.99 -8.65
C TRP A 28 -8.76 -10.18 -8.78
N GLY A 29 -9.47 -10.25 -9.92
CA GLY A 29 -10.42 -11.33 -10.20
C GLY A 29 -11.60 -11.34 -9.22
N ASP A 30 -11.96 -12.53 -8.75
CA ASP A 30 -13.05 -12.76 -7.78
C ASP A 30 -12.57 -12.72 -6.31
N GLY A 31 -11.38 -12.15 -6.05
CA GLY A 31 -10.88 -11.99 -4.69
C GLY A 31 -11.78 -11.07 -3.86
N GLU A 32 -11.89 -11.34 -2.55
CA GLU A 32 -12.73 -10.53 -1.64
C GLU A 32 -11.94 -9.43 -0.91
N GLY A 33 -10.63 -9.31 -1.17
CA GLY A 33 -9.73 -8.46 -0.39
C GLY A 33 -9.38 -9.08 0.96
N PHE A 34 -9.11 -8.24 1.96
CA PHE A 34 -8.82 -8.70 3.30
C PHE A 34 -10.07 -9.18 4.03
N ASP A 35 -10.03 -10.43 4.51
CA ASP A 35 -11.14 -11.16 5.16
C ASP A 35 -10.99 -11.26 6.69
N GLY A 36 -10.00 -10.59 7.27
CA GLY A 36 -9.67 -10.68 8.70
C GLY A 36 -8.60 -11.72 9.04
N ASP A 37 -8.16 -12.54 8.09
CA ASP A 37 -7.09 -13.53 8.30
C ASP A 37 -5.71 -12.89 8.09
N TRP A 38 -5.19 -12.29 9.16
CA TRP A 38 -3.86 -11.68 9.18
C TRP A 38 -2.73 -12.68 8.90
N ASP A 39 -2.87 -13.93 9.32
CA ASP A 39 -1.83 -14.94 9.11
C ASP A 39 -1.73 -15.29 7.62
N ARG A 40 -2.88 -15.36 6.93
CA ARG A 40 -2.93 -15.56 5.47
C ARG A 40 -2.30 -14.41 4.67
N VAL A 41 -2.58 -13.16 5.02
CA VAL A 41 -2.10 -12.01 4.22
C VAL A 41 -0.67 -11.58 4.57
N PHE A 42 -0.17 -11.91 5.76
CA PHE A 42 1.19 -11.61 6.21
C PHE A 42 2.10 -12.82 6.39
N ASP A 43 1.72 -14.02 5.93
CA ASP A 43 2.56 -15.22 6.04
C ASP A 43 3.97 -14.96 5.49
N GLY A 44 4.97 -15.16 6.33
CA GLY A 44 6.38 -14.98 5.99
C GLY A 44 6.83 -13.53 5.77
N HIS A 45 5.92 -12.55 5.83
CA HIS A 45 6.29 -11.14 5.73
C HIS A 45 7.02 -10.67 6.98
N VAL A 46 8.04 -9.82 6.80
CA VAL A 46 8.72 -9.15 7.91
C VAL A 46 8.05 -7.82 8.28
N ASN A 47 7.36 -7.20 7.33
CA ASN A 47 6.61 -5.98 7.52
C ASN A 47 5.17 -6.26 7.99
N GLY A 48 4.45 -5.20 8.41
CA GLY A 48 3.08 -5.30 8.92
C GLY A 48 2.14 -4.25 8.32
N LEU A 49 2.60 -3.56 7.26
CA LEU A 49 1.89 -2.45 6.62
C LEU A 49 1.37 -2.80 5.24
N ALA A 50 2.01 -3.75 4.55
CA ALA A 50 1.65 -4.22 3.24
C ALA A 50 1.70 -5.75 3.23
N GLY A 51 0.56 -6.39 3.01
CA GLY A 51 0.41 -7.85 3.01
C GLY A 51 -0.02 -8.35 1.63
N SER A 52 0.82 -9.17 0.99
CA SER A 52 0.53 -9.76 -0.33
C SER A 52 0.68 -11.28 -0.35
N ALA A 53 0.89 -11.92 0.80
CA ALA A 53 1.19 -13.34 0.89
C ALA A 53 0.05 -14.25 0.41
N SER A 54 -1.20 -13.78 0.48
CA SER A 54 -2.37 -14.55 0.04
C SER A 54 -2.36 -14.86 -1.46
N GLY A 55 -1.75 -13.99 -2.28
CA GLY A 55 -1.79 -14.09 -3.74
C GLY A 55 -3.13 -13.70 -4.36
N ASP A 56 -4.10 -13.23 -3.58
CA ASP A 56 -5.43 -12.78 -4.05
C ASP A 56 -5.54 -11.25 -4.14
N GLY A 57 -4.58 -10.53 -3.55
CA GLY A 57 -4.60 -9.08 -3.47
C GLY A 57 -3.36 -8.51 -2.80
N LEU A 58 -3.40 -7.20 -2.55
CA LEU A 58 -2.49 -6.49 -1.67
C LEU A 58 -3.33 -5.75 -0.63
N TYR A 59 -3.16 -6.11 0.63
CA TYR A 59 -3.66 -5.32 1.76
C TYR A 59 -2.65 -4.24 2.13
N VAL A 60 -3.12 -3.01 2.33
CA VAL A 60 -2.34 -1.90 2.86
C VAL A 60 -3.01 -1.38 4.13
N ASN A 61 -2.26 -1.37 5.22
CA ASN A 61 -2.70 -0.78 6.47
C ASN A 61 -2.49 0.74 6.42
N LEU A 62 -3.57 1.49 6.43
CA LEU A 62 -3.55 2.94 6.65
C LEU A 62 -3.44 3.23 8.16
N GLY A 63 -2.74 4.31 8.50
CA GLY A 63 -2.50 4.77 9.86
C GLY A 63 -3.77 5.28 10.52
N ARG A 64 -4.60 6.01 9.77
CA ARG A 64 -5.95 6.37 10.19
C ARG A 64 -6.87 5.15 10.18
N ARG A 65 -7.57 4.93 11.28
CA ARG A 65 -8.52 3.81 11.42
C ARG A 65 -9.80 4.08 10.63
N SER A 66 -10.48 5.18 10.89
CA SER A 66 -11.66 5.62 10.15
C SER A 66 -11.46 7.01 9.56
N GLY A 67 -11.98 7.27 8.37
CA GLY A 67 -11.91 8.57 7.69
C GLY A 67 -10.91 8.63 6.53
N GLY A 68 -10.67 9.86 6.04
CA GLY A 68 -10.00 10.12 4.78
C GLY A 68 -8.46 10.13 4.85
N SER A 69 -7.82 9.24 4.09
CA SER A 69 -6.37 9.24 3.84
C SER A 69 -6.06 9.62 2.40
N GLN A 70 -5.06 10.47 2.14
CA GLN A 70 -4.63 10.72 0.76
C GLN A 70 -3.80 9.54 0.26
N VAL A 71 -4.28 8.87 -0.79
CA VAL A 71 -3.58 7.75 -1.42
C VAL A 71 -3.31 8.08 -2.88
N ARG A 72 -2.06 7.88 -3.30
CA ARG A 72 -1.63 7.98 -4.69
C ARG A 72 -0.94 6.70 -5.12
N MET A 73 -1.30 6.20 -6.29
CA MET A 73 -0.68 5.01 -6.89
C MET A 73 -0.13 5.35 -8.26
N VAL A 74 1.13 5.00 -8.48
CA VAL A 74 1.84 5.28 -9.73
C VAL A 74 2.50 4.03 -10.26
N LEU A 75 2.34 3.78 -11.56
CA LEU A 75 3.10 2.80 -12.31
C LEU A 75 4.27 3.51 -13.01
N VAL A 76 5.49 3.03 -12.74
CA VAL A 76 6.74 3.61 -13.21
C VAL A 76 7.63 2.56 -13.87
N ASP A 77 8.47 2.97 -14.83
CA ASP A 77 9.26 2.04 -15.65
C ASP A 77 10.38 1.31 -14.90
N ALA A 78 10.82 1.84 -13.76
CA ALA A 78 11.91 1.28 -12.97
C ALA A 78 11.84 1.76 -11.52
N GLN A 79 12.55 1.06 -10.64
CA GLN A 79 12.67 1.40 -9.22
C GLN A 79 12.96 2.90 -9.01
N PRO A 80 12.06 3.63 -8.32
CA PRO A 80 12.28 5.01 -7.96
C PRO A 80 13.34 5.16 -6.87
N THR A 81 13.99 6.32 -6.85
CA THR A 81 14.80 6.74 -5.69
C THR A 81 13.89 6.94 -4.49
N VAL A 82 14.33 6.48 -3.33
CA VAL A 82 13.61 6.73 -2.07
C VAL A 82 13.64 8.23 -1.77
N GLY A 83 12.46 8.84 -1.61
CA GLY A 83 12.33 10.23 -1.20
C GLY A 83 12.60 10.42 0.30
N ASP A 84 13.19 11.56 0.67
CA ASP A 84 13.53 11.84 2.07
C ASP A 84 12.32 12.25 2.92
N ASP A 85 11.22 12.68 2.29
CA ASP A 85 10.01 13.20 2.94
C ASP A 85 9.06 12.11 3.49
N TRP A 86 9.42 10.83 3.34
CA TRP A 86 8.63 9.69 3.80
C TRP A 86 9.16 9.14 5.13
N GLU A 87 8.24 8.88 6.05
CA GLU A 87 8.53 8.42 7.41
C GLU A 87 8.70 6.90 7.43
N ASP A 88 7.73 6.19 6.85
CA ASP A 88 7.70 4.73 6.85
C ASP A 88 7.63 4.22 5.42
N ILE A 89 8.45 3.22 5.13
CA ILE A 89 8.61 2.68 3.79
C ILE A 89 8.76 1.17 3.90
N VAL A 90 7.82 0.46 3.25
CA VAL A 90 7.91 -0.99 3.06
C VAL A 90 7.88 -1.30 1.58
N GLU A 91 8.47 -2.43 1.22
CA GLU A 91 8.38 -2.97 -0.11
C GLU A 91 7.90 -4.41 -0.08
N VAL A 92 6.99 -4.75 -0.99
CA VAL A 92 6.44 -6.10 -1.19
C VAL A 92 6.40 -6.41 -2.68
N SER A 93 6.31 -7.69 -3.02
CA SER A 93 6.05 -8.11 -4.40
C SER A 93 4.60 -8.56 -4.56
N ILE A 94 4.02 -8.27 -5.72
CA ILE A 94 2.67 -8.71 -6.11
C ILE A 94 2.72 -9.39 -7.47
N VAL A 95 1.81 -10.34 -7.70
CA VAL A 95 1.60 -11.00 -9.00
C VAL A 95 0.16 -10.74 -9.41
N VAL A 96 -0.01 -9.87 -10.40
CA VAL A 96 -1.32 -9.47 -10.93
C VAL A 96 -1.68 -10.41 -12.09
N PRO A 97 -2.77 -11.19 -12.01
CA PRO A 97 -3.22 -12.04 -13.10
C PRO A 97 -3.86 -11.22 -14.23
N ASP A 98 -4.14 -11.87 -15.36
CA ASP A 98 -5.03 -11.29 -16.38
C ASP A 98 -6.43 -11.08 -15.79
N GLY A 99 -6.98 -9.87 -15.96
CA GLY A 99 -8.32 -9.54 -15.48
C GLY A 99 -8.42 -8.11 -14.97
N PRO A 100 -9.60 -7.74 -14.42
CA PRO A 100 -9.77 -6.47 -13.74
C PRO A 100 -8.97 -6.43 -12.44
N VAL A 101 -8.44 -5.26 -12.13
CA VAL A 101 -7.86 -4.92 -10.84
C VAL A 101 -8.69 -3.78 -10.27
N GLN A 102 -9.05 -3.89 -8.99
CA GLN A 102 -9.83 -2.89 -8.29
C GLN A 102 -9.09 -2.49 -7.02
N TRP A 103 -9.40 -1.29 -6.51
CA TRP A 103 -9.11 -0.93 -5.14
C TRP A 103 -10.42 -0.91 -4.34
N ALA A 104 -10.31 -1.19 -3.05
CA ALA A 104 -11.45 -1.17 -2.13
C ALA A 104 -11.04 -0.69 -0.75
N ALA A 105 -11.86 0.15 -0.16
CA ALA A 105 -11.88 0.41 1.27
C ALA A 105 -12.66 -0.68 2.01
N TRP A 106 -12.74 -0.56 3.33
CA TRP A 106 -13.51 -1.49 4.17
C TRP A 106 -14.95 -1.66 3.67
N ALA A 107 -15.43 -2.91 3.69
CA ALA A 107 -16.76 -3.31 3.24
C ALA A 107 -17.14 -2.89 1.80
N TRP A 108 -16.16 -2.51 0.98
CA TRP A 108 -16.39 -1.96 -0.36
C TRP A 108 -17.21 -0.65 -0.38
N ASP A 109 -17.27 0.07 0.74
CA ASP A 109 -18.01 1.33 0.85
C ASP A 109 -17.43 2.43 -0.05
N ASP A 110 -16.13 2.34 -0.33
CA ASP A 110 -15.46 3.10 -1.38
C ASP A 110 -14.59 2.15 -2.22
N SER A 111 -14.63 2.30 -3.54
CA SER A 111 -13.93 1.40 -4.47
C SER A 111 -13.86 1.96 -5.89
N GLY A 112 -13.00 1.36 -6.71
CA GLY A 112 -12.93 1.68 -8.12
C GLY A 112 -11.94 0.82 -8.91
N ASP A 113 -11.95 0.98 -10.21
CA ASP A 113 -11.10 0.21 -11.11
C ASP A 113 -9.69 0.81 -11.22
N LEU A 114 -8.68 -0.06 -11.35
CA LEU A 114 -7.29 0.31 -11.60
C LEU A 114 -6.85 -0.19 -12.97
N ALA A 115 -6.24 0.70 -13.75
CA ALA A 115 -5.60 0.35 -15.02
C ALA A 115 -4.21 -0.28 -14.82
N LEU A 116 -4.07 -1.20 -13.86
CA LEU A 116 -2.84 -1.94 -13.60
C LEU A 116 -2.82 -3.22 -14.45
N PRO A 117 -1.91 -3.36 -15.44
CA PRO A 117 -1.88 -4.54 -16.28
C PRO A 117 -1.36 -5.78 -15.52
N ALA A 118 -1.70 -6.97 -16.01
CA ALA A 118 -1.14 -8.22 -15.51
C ALA A 118 0.39 -8.22 -15.54
N GLY A 119 1.01 -8.83 -14.53
CA GLY A 119 2.46 -8.88 -14.42
C GLY A 119 2.96 -9.12 -12.99
N THR A 120 4.28 -9.19 -12.86
CA THR A 120 4.97 -9.24 -11.57
C THR A 120 5.55 -7.88 -11.26
N TYR A 121 5.22 -7.35 -10.09
CA TYR A 121 5.63 -6.02 -9.67
C TYR A 121 6.29 -6.04 -8.30
N ARG A 122 7.20 -5.09 -8.10
CA ARG A 122 7.54 -4.60 -6.77
C ARG A 122 6.66 -3.39 -6.48
N VAL A 123 6.14 -3.32 -5.26
CA VAL A 123 5.36 -2.21 -4.74
C VAL A 123 6.12 -1.63 -3.56
N ARG A 124 6.41 -0.34 -3.60
CA ARG A 124 6.86 0.42 -2.44
C ARG A 124 5.69 1.21 -1.90
N VAL A 125 5.34 0.94 -0.64
CA VAL A 125 4.38 1.75 0.10
C VAL A 125 5.17 2.75 0.92
N ASN A 126 5.09 4.02 0.52
CA ASN A 126 5.64 5.14 1.27
C ASN A 126 4.51 5.78 2.07
N ALA A 127 4.74 6.02 3.36
CA ALA A 127 3.76 6.62 4.24
C ALA A 127 4.39 7.76 5.07
N ARG A 128 3.57 8.78 5.36
CA ARG A 128 3.89 9.83 6.33
C ARG A 128 2.62 10.29 7.03
N GLY A 129 2.75 10.83 8.23
CA GLY A 129 1.64 11.28 9.06
C GLY A 129 0.89 10.15 9.76
N ARG A 130 1.42 8.92 9.78
CA ARG A 130 0.74 7.75 10.36
C ARG A 130 0.40 7.94 11.84
N ASP A 131 1.29 8.57 12.60
CA ASP A 131 1.05 8.88 14.02
C ASP A 131 -0.09 9.89 14.17
N ALA A 132 -0.13 10.95 13.34
CA ALA A 132 -1.22 11.91 13.35
C ALA A 132 -2.57 11.27 12.96
N GLY A 133 -2.57 10.41 11.93
CA GLY A 133 -3.78 9.68 11.50
C GLY A 133 -4.31 8.74 12.58
N ALA A 134 -3.42 8.12 13.36
CA ALA A 134 -3.82 7.24 14.45
C ALA A 134 -4.27 7.99 15.72
N GLU A 135 -3.78 9.21 15.95
CA GLU A 135 -4.17 10.05 17.09
C GLU A 135 -5.51 10.76 16.88
N ASP A 136 -5.83 11.16 15.64
CA ASP A 136 -7.05 11.91 15.30
C ASP A 136 -7.79 11.30 14.10
N GLU A 137 -8.50 10.22 14.38
CA GLU A 137 -9.33 9.48 13.42
C GLU A 137 -10.37 10.37 12.73
N PHE A 138 -10.98 11.30 13.47
CA PHE A 138 -12.10 12.12 12.98
C PHE A 138 -11.67 13.52 12.52
N ALA A 139 -10.37 13.74 12.30
CA ALA A 139 -9.87 15.00 11.75
C ALA A 139 -10.53 15.30 10.40
N GLU A 140 -11.10 16.50 10.26
CA GLU A 140 -11.70 16.98 9.00
C GLU A 140 -10.65 17.15 7.89
N GLU A 141 -9.39 17.36 8.27
CA GLU A 141 -8.26 17.49 7.35
C GLU A 141 -7.52 16.17 7.15
N VAL A 142 -6.92 16.02 5.96
CA VAL A 142 -6.06 14.87 5.67
C VAL A 142 -4.73 15.04 6.39
N VAL A 143 -4.44 14.11 7.29
CA VAL A 143 -3.23 14.15 8.14
C VAL A 143 -2.21 13.06 7.80
N ASP A 144 -2.61 12.04 7.04
CA ASP A 144 -1.75 10.96 6.59
C ASP A 144 -1.80 10.78 5.06
N PHE A 145 -0.64 10.42 4.50
CA PHE A 145 -0.40 10.41 3.06
C PHE A 145 0.33 9.13 2.68
N TYR A 146 -0.09 8.54 1.56
CA TYR A 146 0.42 7.29 1.04
C TYR A 146 0.76 7.42 -0.43
N LEU A 147 1.95 6.96 -0.80
CA LEU A 147 2.37 6.79 -2.18
C LEU A 147 2.77 5.34 -2.42
N LEU A 148 2.01 4.65 -3.27
CA LEU A 148 2.34 3.34 -3.79
C LEU A 148 3.06 3.52 -5.13
N GLU A 149 4.35 3.24 -5.13
CA GLU A 149 5.15 3.20 -6.34
C GLU A 149 5.25 1.76 -6.83
N ILE A 150 4.79 1.50 -8.06
CA ILE A 150 4.68 0.17 -8.63
C ILE A 150 5.59 0.11 -9.86
N TRP A 151 6.49 -0.88 -9.91
CA TRP A 151 7.33 -1.10 -11.10
C TRP A 151 7.52 -2.59 -11.37
N ALA A 152 7.69 -2.92 -12.65
CA ALA A 152 7.93 -4.31 -13.05
C ALA A 152 9.28 -4.78 -12.47
N ALA A 153 9.25 -5.90 -11.76
CA ALA A 153 10.43 -6.53 -11.16
C ALA A 153 10.15 -8.00 -10.87
N PRO A 154 11.17 -8.87 -10.82
CA PRO A 154 11.01 -10.21 -10.26
C PRO A 154 10.51 -10.14 -8.82
N ALA A 155 9.79 -11.18 -8.39
CA ALA A 155 9.38 -11.29 -6.99
C ALA A 155 10.61 -11.41 -6.09
N ASP A 156 10.60 -10.70 -4.96
CA ASP A 156 11.65 -10.67 -3.94
C ASP A 156 10.96 -10.63 -2.56
N PRO A 157 11.59 -11.12 -1.47
CA PRO A 157 11.04 -11.00 -0.13
C PRO A 157 10.67 -9.55 0.21
N ASP A 158 9.68 -9.38 1.07
CA ASP A 158 9.33 -8.05 1.54
C ASP A 158 10.44 -7.45 2.40
N ALA A 159 10.45 -6.13 2.49
CA ALA A 159 11.45 -5.39 3.25
C ALA A 159 10.82 -4.20 3.97
N ILE A 160 11.29 -3.96 5.19
CA ILE A 160 11.14 -2.68 5.87
C ILE A 160 12.34 -1.82 5.47
N VAL A 161 12.12 -0.81 4.64
CA VAL A 161 13.17 0.09 4.14
C VAL A 161 13.41 1.23 5.14
N ARG A 162 12.35 1.73 5.75
CA ARG A 162 12.39 2.80 6.76
C ARG A 162 11.19 2.67 7.70
N THR A 163 11.41 2.95 8.97
CA THR A 163 10.35 3.08 9.97
C THR A 163 10.74 4.20 10.93
N THR A 164 9.85 5.16 11.11
CA THR A 164 10.03 6.25 12.09
C THR A 164 8.78 6.55 12.92
N SER A 165 7.59 6.16 12.46
CA SER A 165 6.35 6.37 13.23
C SER A 165 6.11 5.26 14.24
N LYS A 166 5.52 5.61 15.40
CA LYS A 166 5.15 4.63 16.42
C LYS A 166 4.05 3.70 15.91
N ASN A 167 3.15 4.23 15.08
CA ASN A 167 2.09 3.47 14.45
C ASN A 167 2.66 2.37 13.55
N ALA A 168 3.66 2.67 12.71
CA ALA A 168 4.30 1.67 11.88
C ALA A 168 5.06 0.62 12.71
N GLU A 169 5.82 1.04 13.73
CA GLU A 169 6.50 0.13 14.66
C GLU A 169 5.51 -0.83 15.36
N TYR A 170 4.33 -0.33 15.73
CA TYR A 170 3.27 -1.15 16.30
C TYR A 170 2.82 -2.23 15.29
N TRP A 171 2.42 -1.84 14.08
CA TRP A 171 1.90 -2.79 13.10
C TRP A 171 2.95 -3.78 12.59
N HIS A 172 4.22 -3.38 12.47
CA HIS A 172 5.31 -4.32 12.20
C HIS A 172 5.42 -5.42 13.26
N ARG A 173 5.18 -5.10 14.53
CA ARG A 173 5.21 -6.09 15.62
C ARG A 173 3.94 -6.96 15.64
N GLU A 174 2.77 -6.37 15.37
CA GLU A 174 1.50 -7.12 15.42
C GLU A 174 1.29 -8.03 14.20
N ASN A 175 1.78 -7.62 13.02
CA ASN A 175 1.54 -8.33 11.76
C ASN A 175 2.81 -8.93 11.13
N GLY A 176 3.98 -8.36 11.38
CA GLY A 176 5.23 -8.90 10.87
C GLY A 176 5.63 -10.19 11.58
N GLY A 177 6.20 -11.13 10.82
CA GLY A 177 6.71 -12.41 11.30
C GLY A 177 5.64 -13.47 11.55
N ARG A 178 4.39 -13.23 11.10
CA ARG A 178 3.30 -14.21 11.13
C ARG A 178 3.60 -15.42 10.24
N ARG A 179 3.07 -16.59 10.64
CA ARG A 179 3.26 -17.92 10.01
C ARG A 179 2.13 -18.87 10.39
#